data_AF-A0A9X8ZI78-F1
#
_entry.id   AF-A0A9X8ZI78-F1
#
_cell.length_a   1.000
_cell.length_b   1.000
_cell.length_c   1.000
_cell.angle_alpha   90.00
_cell.angle_beta   90.00
_cell.angle_gamma   90.00
#
_symmetry.space_group_name_H-M   'P 1'
#
loop_
_entity.id
_entity.type
_entity.pdbx_description
1 polymer ?
#
loop_
_entity_poly.entity_id
_entity_poly.type
_entity_poly.pdbx_seq_one_letter_code
_entity_poly.pdbx_strand_id
1 'polypeptide(L)' 'MVQGKVKWFNAEKGFGFIEVEGQDDVFVHFSAIQG' A
#
# COMPACT_ATOMS: atom_id res chain seq x y z
N MET A 1 3.75 3.19 13.97
CA MET A 1 3.78 2.95 12.52
C MET A 1 3.47 1.48 12.30
N VAL A 2 2.56 1.16 11.38
CA VAL A 2 2.32 -0.24 10.96
C VAL A 2 3.31 -0.55 9.84
N GLN A 3 3.92 -1.74 9.87
CA GLN A 3 4.83 -2.21 8.84
C GLN A 3 4.15 -3.31 8.03
N GLY A 4 4.32 -3.27 6.72
CA GLY A 4 3.74 -4.22 5.79
C GLY A 4 4.56 -4.26 4.50
N LYS A 5 4.20 -5.18 3.59
CA LYS A 5 4.84 -5.31 2.29
C LYS A 5 3.88 -4.88 1.20
N VAL A 6 4.39 -4.19 0.18
CA VAL A 6 3.57 -3.86 -1.00
C VAL A 6 3.15 -5.17 -1.66
N LYS A 7 1.85 -5.46 -1.64
CA LYS A 7 1.28 -6.66 -2.24
C LYS A 7 1.24 -6.51 -3.75
N TRP A 8 0.76 -5.36 -4.20
CA TRP A 8 0.83 -4.92 -5.59
C TRP A 8 0.59 -3.41 -5.68
N PHE A 9 1.08 -2.79 -6.74
CA PHE A 9 0.85 -1.39 -7.03
C PHE A 9 0.68 -1.18 -8.54
N ASN A 10 -0.36 -0.45 -8.94
CA ASN A 10 -0.54 -0.02 -10.32
C ASN A 10 -0.03 1.41 -10.47
N ALA A 11 1.12 1.57 -11.13
CA ALA A 11 1.76 2.87 -11.33
C ALA A 11 0.98 3.79 -12.27
N GLU A 12 0.30 3.24 -13.28
CA GLU A 12 -0.51 4.03 -14.23
C GLU A 12 -1.74 4.64 -13.56
N LYS A 13 -2.37 3.91 -12.64
CA LYS A 13 -3.55 4.36 -11.89
C LYS A 13 -3.21 5.03 -10.55
N GLY A 14 -1.97 4.90 -10.06
CA GLY A 14 -1.49 5.55 -8.84
C GLY A 14 -2.02 4.97 -7.52
N PHE A 15 -2.42 3.68 -7.49
CA PHE A 15 -2.88 3.04 -6.25
C PHE A 15 -2.52 1.56 -6.18
N GLY A 16 -2.59 1.01 -4.97
CA GLY A 16 -2.33 -0.40 -4.70
C GLY A 16 -2.76 -0.82 -3.31
N PHE A 17 -2.23 -1.96 -2.87
CA PHE A 17 -2.50 -2.51 -1.55
C PHE A 17 -1.21 -3.00 -0.88
N ILE A 18 -1.18 -2.89 0.44
CA ILE A 18 -0.12 -3.34 1.33
C ILE A 18 -0.66 -4.50 2.16
N GLU A 19 0.04 -5.62 2.13
CA GLU A 19 -0.22 -6.75 3.01
C GLU A 19 0.39 -6.48 4.38
N VAL A 20 -0.41 -6.63 5.43
CA VAL A 20 0.00 -6.46 6.83
C VAL A 20 -0.32 -7.74 7.58
N GLU A 21 0.66 -8.26 8.33
CA GLU A 21 0.47 -9.49 9.08
C GLU A 21 -0.62 -9.31 10.16
N GLY A 22 -1.58 -10.25 10.19
CA GLY A 22 -2.67 -10.27 11.16
C GLY A 22 -3.78 -9.24 10.94
N GLN A 23 -3.81 -8.58 9.77
CA GLN A 23 -4.82 -7.58 9.42
C GLN A 23 -5.24 -7.72 7.95
N ASP A 24 -6.31 -7.03 7.56
CA ASP A 24 -6.73 -6.93 6.16
C ASP A 24 -5.73 -6.10 5.34
N ASP A 25 -5.79 -6.29 4.01
CA ASP A 25 -4.99 -5.51 3.07
C ASP A 25 -5.30 -4.01 3.21
N VAL A 26 -4.24 -3.21 3.35
CA VAL A 26 -4.34 -1.76 3.51
C VAL A 26 -4.25 -1.10 2.14
N PHE A 27 -5.27 -0.34 1.76
CA PHE A 27 -5.26 0.46 0.54
C PHE A 27 -4.22 1.60 0.63
N VAL A 28 -3.50 1.85 -0.46
CA VAL A 28 -2.56 2.97 -0.58
C VAL A 28 -2.75 3.71 -1.90
N HIS A 29 -2.76 5.04 -1.83
CA HIS A 29 -2.77 5.95 -2.99
C HIS A 29 -1.43 6.71 -3.06
N PHE A 30 -0.97 7.03 -4.26
CA PHE A 30 0.34 7.67 -4.47
C PHE A 30 0.51 8.98 -3.69
N SER A 31 -0.59 9.70 -3.44
CA SER A 31 -0.58 10.96 -2.67
C SER A 31 -0.15 10.78 -1.22
N ALA A 32 -0.15 9.54 -0.71
CA ALA A 32 0.28 9.20 0.65
C ALA A 32 1.76 8.76 0.71
N ILE A 33 2.45 8.68 -0.43
CA ILE A 33 3.87 8.32 -0.48
C ILE A 33 4.71 9.54 -0.11
N GLN A 34 5.41 9.47 1.02
CA GLN A 34 6.37 10.48 1.43
C GLN A 34 7.75 10.15 0.85
N GLY A 35 8.35 11.11 0.13
CA GLY A 35 9.72 11.03 -0.42
C GLY A 35 10.70 11.88 0.37
#